data_AF-A0A5X0ZG67-F1
#
_entry.id   AF-A0A5X0ZG67-F1
#
_cell.length_a   1.000
_cell.length_b   1.000
_cell.length_c   1.000
_cell.angle_alpha   90.00
_cell.angle_beta   90.00
_cell.angle_gamma   90.00
#
_symmetry.space_group_name_H-M   'P 1'
#
loop_
_entity.id
_entity.type
_entity.pdbx_description
1 polymer ?
#
loop_
_entity_poly.entity_id
_entity_poly.type
_entity_poly.pdbx_seq_one_letter_code
_entity_poly.pdbx_strand_id
1 'polypeptide(L)' 'ALAAACYARQAGMWGTDCSVYYRDAVVPDIWPWAREYWKPSSPRRDLEKAGALILAEMERHDRAAARKNNEN' A
#
# COMPACT_ATOMS: atom_id res chain seq x y z
N ALA A 1 -5.62 0.49 -3.85
CA ALA A 1 -5.28 -0.95 -3.75
C ALA A 1 -3.81 -1.26 -4.09
N LEU A 2 -3.28 -0.82 -5.23
CA LEU A 2 -1.89 -1.14 -5.66
C LEU A 2 -0.81 -0.70 -4.67
N ALA A 3 -0.96 0.49 -4.07
CA ALA A 3 -0.05 0.97 -3.02
C ALA A 3 -0.06 0.05 -1.78
N ALA A 4 -1.22 -0.47 -1.37
CA ALA A 4 -1.30 -1.39 -0.25
C ALA A 4 -0.57 -2.71 -0.55
N ALA A 5 -0.74 -3.26 -1.77
CA ALA A 5 -0.06 -4.47 -2.20
C ALA A 5 1.46 -4.34 -2.15
N CYS A 6 2.00 -3.15 -2.51
CA CYS A 6 3.43 -2.86 -2.41
C CYS A 6 3.95 -2.98 -0.98
N TYR A 7 3.28 -2.34 -0.02
CA TYR A 7 3.68 -2.42 1.39
C TYR A 7 3.49 -3.83 1.99
N ALA A 8 2.42 -4.53 1.61
CA ALA A 8 2.20 -5.91 2.05
C ALA A 8 3.28 -6.86 1.51
N ARG A 9 3.64 -6.74 0.23
CA ARG A 9 4.74 -7.50 -0.38
C ARG A 9 6.06 -7.22 0.33
N GLN A 10 6.37 -5.94 0.57
CA GLN A 10 7.59 -5.55 1.27
C GLN A 10 7.67 -6.18 2.66
N ALA A 11 6.58 -6.12 3.43
CA ALA A 11 6.50 -6.75 4.74
C ALA A 11 6.67 -8.29 4.66
N GLY A 12 6.12 -8.93 3.63
CA GLY A 12 6.26 -10.38 3.41
C GLY A 12 7.65 -10.83 2.98
N MET A 13 8.50 -9.92 2.48
CA MET A 13 9.90 -10.21 2.14
C MET A 13 10.82 -10.19 3.37
N TRP A 14 10.32 -9.80 4.54
CA TRP A 14 11.09 -9.81 5.78
C TRP A 14 11.54 -11.22 6.15
N GLY A 15 12.84 -11.39 6.43
CA GLY A 15 13.43 -12.68 6.79
C GLY A 15 13.81 -13.57 5.59
N THR A 16 13.72 -13.05 4.36
CA THR A 16 14.26 -13.71 3.16
C THR A 16 15.67 -13.17 2.84
N ASP A 17 16.45 -13.89 2.04
CA ASP A 17 17.78 -13.45 1.59
C ASP A 17 17.77 -12.10 0.84
N CYS A 18 16.60 -11.66 0.37
CA CYS A 18 16.40 -10.36 -0.27
C CYS A 18 16.17 -9.21 0.73
N SER A 19 16.15 -9.46 2.05
CA SER A 19 15.78 -8.47 3.08
C SER A 19 16.94 -7.60 3.59
N VAL A 20 18.12 -7.67 2.97
CA VAL A 20 19.38 -7.09 3.49
C VAL A 20 19.30 -5.57 3.71
N TYR A 21 18.40 -4.88 2.99
CA TYR A 21 18.13 -3.44 3.17
C TYR A 21 16.63 -3.13 3.14
N TYR A 22 15.90 -3.57 4.16
CA TYR A 22 14.45 -3.37 4.24
C TYR A 22 14.00 -1.90 4.09
N ARG A 23 14.78 -0.96 4.65
CA ARG A 23 14.49 0.49 4.56
C ARG A 23 14.86 1.12 3.22
N ASP A 24 15.77 0.49 2.47
CA ASP A 24 16.24 0.94 1.16
C ASP A 24 15.62 0.10 0.03
N ALA A 25 14.50 -0.56 0.31
CA ALA A 25 13.85 -1.40 -0.67
C ALA A 25 13.43 -0.58 -1.89
N VAL A 26 13.75 -1.12 -3.07
CA VAL A 26 13.45 -0.49 -4.36
C VAL A 26 11.94 -0.26 -4.47
N VAL A 27 11.56 0.91 -5.01
CA VAL A 27 10.17 1.25 -5.27
C VAL A 27 9.57 0.22 -6.23
N PRO A 28 8.46 -0.46 -5.87
CA PRO A 28 7.83 -1.42 -6.77
C PRO A 28 7.28 -0.74 -8.04
N ASP A 29 7.35 -1.41 -9.19
CA ASP A 29 6.89 -0.84 -10.48
C ASP A 29 5.40 -0.47 -10.50
N ILE A 30 4.60 -1.18 -9.69
CA ILE A 30 3.15 -0.97 -9.57
C ILE A 30 2.78 0.11 -8.54
N TRP A 31 3.77 0.76 -7.92
CA TRP A 31 3.53 1.82 -6.95
C TRP A 31 2.89 3.03 -7.64
N PRO A 32 1.70 3.48 -7.20
CA PRO A 32 0.90 4.46 -7.94
C PRO A 32 1.29 5.92 -7.71
N TRP A 33 2.22 6.20 -6.77
CA TRP A 33 2.62 7.56 -6.42
C TRP A 33 4.08 7.82 -6.75
N ALA A 34 4.50 9.07 -6.58
CA ALA A 34 5.88 9.45 -6.80
C ALA A 34 6.83 8.63 -5.89
N ARG A 35 8.03 8.36 -6.39
CA ARG A 35 9.01 7.46 -5.77
C ARG A 35 9.44 7.96 -4.40
N GLU A 36 9.41 9.26 -4.17
CA GLU A 36 9.80 9.94 -2.94
C GLU A 36 8.83 9.63 -1.77
N TYR A 37 7.60 9.18 -2.07
CA TYR A 37 6.62 8.75 -1.07
C TYR A 37 6.78 7.29 -0.66
N TRP A 38 7.63 6.53 -1.35
CA TRP A 38 7.96 5.17 -0.96
C TRP A 38 8.95 5.20 0.21
N LYS A 39 8.47 4.87 1.41
CA LYS A 39 9.26 4.89 2.64
C LYS A 39 8.96 3.63 3.47
N PRO A 40 9.49 2.47 3.08
CA PRO A 40 9.36 1.25 3.87
C PRO A 40 10.10 1.44 5.20
N SER A 41 9.53 0.91 6.28
CA SER A 41 10.01 1.20 7.64
C SER A 41 10.31 -0.08 8.41
N SER A 42 9.27 -0.78 8.85
CA SER A 42 9.37 -2.10 9.44
C SER A 42 8.22 -2.96 8.92
N PRO A 43 8.35 -4.30 8.94
CA PRO A 43 7.31 -5.20 8.43
C PRO A 43 5.95 -4.92 9.07
N ARG A 44 5.94 -4.72 10.40
CA ARG A 44 4.70 -4.42 11.12
C ARG A 44 4.10 -3.08 10.68
N ARG A 45 4.91 -2.03 10.57
CA ARG A 45 4.44 -0.69 10.16
C ARG A 45 3.97 -0.68 8.71
N ASP A 46 4.59 -1.46 7.84
CA ASP A 46 4.20 -1.51 6.45
C ASP A 46 2.90 -2.31 6.27
N LEU A 47 2.64 -3.33 7.09
CA LEU A 47 1.31 -3.96 7.16
C LEU A 47 0.22 -2.99 7.65
N GLU A 48 0.54 -2.14 8.64
CA GLU A 48 -0.39 -1.09 9.10
C GLU A 48 -0.70 -0.08 8.00
N LYS A 49 0.32 0.38 7.25
CA LYS A 49 0.13 1.24 6.07
C LYS A 49 -0.70 0.53 5.01
N ALA A 50 -0.39 -0.74 4.71
CA ALA A 50 -1.15 -1.52 3.74
C ALA A 50 -2.63 -1.60 4.13
N GLY A 51 -2.94 -1.88 5.40
CA GLY A 51 -4.30 -1.90 5.93
C GLY A 51 -5.02 -0.55 5.78
N ALA A 52 -4.36 0.55 6.17
CA ALA A 52 -4.92 1.89 6.02
C ALA A 52 -5.22 2.24 4.55
N LEU A 53 -4.34 1.85 3.63
CA LEU A 53 -4.52 2.09 2.20
C LEU A 53 -5.60 1.22 1.54
N ILE A 54 -5.84 0.02 2.07
CA ILE A 54 -7.00 -0.81 1.66
C ILE A 54 -8.29 -0.16 2.15
N LEU A 55 -8.34 0.24 3.42
CA LEU A 55 -9.52 0.90 3.98
C LEU A 55 -9.88 2.17 3.20
N ALA A 56 -8.89 3.03 2.93
CA ALA A 56 -9.09 4.24 2.14
C ALA A 56 -9.61 3.95 0.71
N GLU A 57 -9.20 2.82 0.10
CA GLU A 57 -9.72 2.39 -1.20
C GLU A 57 -11.18 1.94 -1.10
N MET A 58 -11.52 1.16 -0.07
CA MET A 58 -12.91 0.74 0.18
C MET A 58 -13.82 1.94 0.38
N GLU A 59 -13.42 2.91 1.22
CA GLU A 59 -14.17 4.15 1.40
C GLU A 59 -14.33 4.94 0.10
N ARG A 60 -13.34 4.91 -0.80
CA ARG A 60 -13.45 5.53 -2.13
C ARG A 60 -14.52 4.84 -2.97
N HIS A 61 -14.59 3.51 -2.95
CA HIS A 61 -15.63 2.73 -3.61
C HIS A 61 -17.01 3.03 -3.02
N ASP A 62 -17.13 3.06 -1.69
CA ASP A 62 -18.38 3.34 -1.00
C ASP A 62 -18.89 4.75 -1.32
N ARG A 63 -18.01 5.76 -1.34
CA ARG A 63 -18.36 7.12 -1.79
C ARG A 63 -18.78 7.18 -3.26
N ALA A 64 -18.15 6.37 -4.12
CA ALA A 64 -18.54 6.32 -5.53
C ALA A 64 -19.92 5.66 -5.72
N ALA A 65 -20.23 4.62 -4.94
CA ALA A 65 -21.55 3.99 -4.93
C ALA A 65 -22.63 4.96 -4.39
N ALA A 66 -22.35 5.66 -3.30
CA ALA A 66 -23.27 6.64 -2.72
C ALA A 66 -23.60 7.79 -3.71
N ARG A 67 -22.63 8.29 -4.47
CA ARG A 67 -22.88 9.30 -5.51
C ARG A 67 -23.80 8.79 -6.62
N LYS A 68 -23.55 7.58 -7.13
CA LYS A 68 -24.40 6.97 -8.17
C LYS A 68 -25.85 6.79 -7.71
N ASN A 69 -26.06 6.46 -6.43
CA ASN A 69 -27.41 6.30 -5.89
C ASN A 69 -28.18 7.63 -5.75
N ASN A 70 -27.50 8.77 -5.73
CA ASN A 70 -28.11 10.09 -5.61
C ASN A 70 -28.38 10.76 -6.98
N GLU A 71 -27.94 10.15 -8.06
CA GLU A 71 -28.16 10.59 -9.45
C GLU A 71 -29.31 9.84 -10.15
N ASN A 72 -29.91 8.84 -9.48
CA ASN A 72 -31.10 8.09 -9.90
C ASN A 72 -32.34 8.52 -9.13
#